data_AF-A0A6J3BJK0-F1
#
_entry.id   AF-A0A6J3BJK0-F1
#
_cell.length_a   1.000
_cell.length_b   1.000
_cell.length_c   1.000
_cell.angle_alpha   90.00
_cell.angle_beta   90.00
_cell.angle_gamma   90.00
#
_symmetry.space_group_name_H-M   'P 1'
#
loop_
_entity.id
_entity.type
_entity.pdbx_description
1 polymer ?
#
loop_
_entity_poly.entity_id
_entity_poly.type
_entity_poly.pdbx_seq_one_letter_code
_entity_poly.pdbx_strand_id
1 'polypeptide(L)'
;MAVCARLCGVGPSRGCRRRQQRRGPAETAAADSEPDTDPEEERIEAGAAALSGAGGGRSAGPSSPPRCSLLELPPELLVEIFGSLPGTDLPSLAQVCTKFRRILHTDTIWRRRCREEYGVCENLRKLEITGVSCRDVYAKRINPRVKSGRFMKILPDYEHMEYRDVYTCLLHRYRHILGLWQPDIGPYGGLLNVVVDGFFIIGWMYLPPHDPHVDDPMRFKPLFRIHLMERKSATVECMYGHRGPHNGHIQIMKKDEFSTKCNQTDHHRMSGGRQEEFRTWLREEWGRTLEDIFHEHMQELILMKFIYTSQYDNCLTYRRIYLPPSHPDDLIRPGLFKGTYGSHGLEIVMLSFHGKHARGTKITGDPNIPAGQQTVEIDLRYRIQLPDVESLRDFSELSRIVLEVGEQVRQEQQQEGGPEDSEGEPRPGPVQPHAEPPAEQGREPGDGGALAAAEQPVQSGQGQPFVLPVGVSSRNEDYPRTCRMWGLRWGLLELLGMRPPP
;
A
#
# COMPACT_ATOMS: atom_id res chain seq x y z
N MET A 1 28.23 -10.45 28.79
CA MET A 1 27.80 -11.73 28.17
C MET A 1 27.69 -12.83 29.24
N ALA A 2 26.50 -13.04 29.85
CA ALA A 2 26.18 -14.23 30.67
C ALA A 2 24.71 -14.33 31.13
N VAL A 3 23.91 -13.25 31.05
CA VAL A 3 22.62 -13.13 31.78
C VAL A 3 21.40 -12.95 30.85
N CYS A 4 21.37 -13.63 29.69
CA CYS A 4 20.19 -13.62 28.82
C CYS A 4 19.77 -15.01 28.29
N ALA A 5 20.33 -16.09 28.86
CA ALA A 5 20.09 -17.47 28.44
C ALA A 5 19.01 -18.21 29.28
N ARG A 6 18.13 -17.48 29.99
CA ARG A 6 17.19 -18.08 30.98
C ARG A 6 15.72 -17.61 30.90
N LEU A 7 15.31 -16.88 29.87
CA LEU A 7 13.92 -16.37 29.74
C LEU A 7 13.13 -16.84 28.50
N CYS A 8 13.72 -17.65 27.63
CA CYS A 8 12.99 -18.30 26.53
C CYS A 8 12.87 -19.80 26.80
N GLY A 9 11.75 -20.23 27.37
CA GLY A 9 11.43 -21.65 27.55
C GLY A 9 11.35 -22.37 26.22
N VAL A 10 12.12 -23.46 26.07
CA VAL A 10 12.21 -24.24 24.82
C VAL A 10 10.96 -25.12 24.68
N GLY A 11 9.89 -24.57 24.12
CA GLY A 11 8.76 -25.34 23.62
C GLY A 11 9.11 -26.06 22.31
N PRO A 12 8.80 -27.37 22.15
CA PRO A 12 9.19 -28.11 20.96
C PRO A 12 8.46 -27.61 19.71
N SER A 13 9.23 -27.24 18.68
CA SER A 13 8.74 -26.80 17.38
C SER A 13 7.77 -27.81 16.78
N ARG A 14 6.55 -27.37 16.41
CA ARG A 14 5.60 -28.18 15.63
C ARG A 14 6.13 -28.39 14.21
N GLY A 15 6.98 -29.40 14.04
CA GLY A 15 7.58 -29.72 12.75
C GLY A 15 6.53 -30.10 11.70
N CYS A 16 6.65 -29.53 10.49
CA CYS A 16 5.87 -29.97 9.34
C CYS A 16 6.13 -31.47 9.07
N ARG A 17 5.06 -32.27 9.04
CA ARG A 17 5.14 -33.71 8.77
C ARG A 17 5.66 -33.95 7.34
N ARG A 18 6.94 -34.28 7.20
CA ARG A 18 7.50 -34.94 6.01
C ARG A 18 6.74 -36.26 5.79
N ARG A 19 5.91 -36.34 4.76
CA ARG A 19 5.34 -37.61 4.31
C ARG A 19 6.37 -38.31 3.42
N GLN A 20 7.15 -39.22 4.01
CA GLN A 20 8.08 -40.07 3.27
C GLN A 20 7.29 -40.97 2.31
N GLN A 21 7.54 -40.86 1.00
CA GLN A 21 7.22 -41.94 0.07
C GLN A 21 8.37 -42.96 0.10
N ARG A 22 8.03 -44.22 0.35
CA ARG A 22 8.98 -45.34 0.30
C ARG A 22 9.40 -45.58 -1.16
N ARG A 23 10.69 -45.88 -1.37
CA ARG A 23 11.14 -46.56 -2.60
C ARG A 23 10.67 -48.02 -2.59
N GLY A 24 10.23 -48.50 -3.75
CA GLY A 24 10.11 -49.91 -4.14
C GLY A 24 10.79 -50.10 -5.50
N PRO A 25 11.18 -51.33 -5.88
CA PRO A 25 12.22 -51.55 -6.89
C PRO A 25 11.72 -51.49 -8.36
N ALA A 26 12.70 -51.49 -9.27
CA ALA A 26 12.49 -51.46 -10.71
C ALA A 26 12.27 -52.86 -11.31
N GLU A 27 11.47 -52.93 -12.37
CA GLU A 27 11.49 -53.98 -13.39
C GLU A 27 11.45 -53.35 -14.78
N THR A 28 11.89 -54.10 -15.79
CA THR A 28 12.28 -53.58 -17.12
C THR A 28 11.66 -54.36 -18.27
N ALA A 29 11.47 -53.63 -19.39
CA ALA A 29 11.52 -54.06 -20.79
C ALA A 29 10.22 -54.48 -21.51
N ALA A 30 10.16 -54.03 -22.79
CA ALA A 30 9.27 -54.44 -23.89
C ALA A 30 7.74 -54.22 -23.69
N ALA A 31 6.89 -54.08 -24.71
CA ALA A 31 6.97 -53.57 -26.10
C ALA A 31 5.49 -53.38 -26.60
N ASP A 32 5.09 -52.82 -27.74
CA ASP A 32 5.72 -52.21 -28.93
C ASP A 32 4.87 -50.99 -29.38
N SER A 33 5.35 -50.13 -30.29
CA SER A 33 4.52 -49.12 -31.00
C SER A 33 5.20 -48.60 -32.28
N GLU A 34 4.63 -48.92 -33.45
CA GLU A 34 4.94 -48.32 -34.75
C GLU A 34 3.72 -47.49 -35.25
N PRO A 35 3.89 -46.55 -36.19
CA PRO A 35 3.00 -45.40 -36.34
C PRO A 35 1.96 -45.52 -37.46
N ASP A 36 0.85 -44.78 -37.34
CA ASP A 36 -0.07 -44.53 -38.46
C ASP A 36 -0.23 -43.03 -38.77
N THR A 37 -0.13 -42.77 -40.06
CA THR A 37 -0.03 -41.53 -40.85
C THR A 37 -1.17 -40.51 -40.74
N ASP A 38 -0.83 -39.25 -41.05
CA ASP A 38 -1.77 -38.20 -41.51
C ASP A 38 -2.57 -38.62 -42.75
N PRO A 39 -3.69 -37.92 -43.04
CA PRO A 39 -3.93 -37.51 -44.43
C PRO A 39 -4.10 -35.99 -44.61
N GLU A 40 -3.83 -35.57 -45.85
CA GLU A 40 -3.56 -34.19 -46.28
C GLU A 40 -4.79 -33.25 -46.37
N GLU A 41 -4.49 -31.98 -46.64
CA GLU A 41 -5.43 -30.99 -47.17
C GLU A 41 -6.10 -31.47 -48.47
N GLU A 42 -7.36 -31.11 -48.71
CA GLU A 42 -7.82 -30.90 -50.09
C GLU A 42 -8.76 -29.70 -50.26
N ARG A 43 -8.84 -29.24 -51.51
CA ARG A 43 -9.23 -27.89 -51.90
C ARG A 43 -10.73 -27.70 -52.16
N ILE A 44 -11.17 -26.47 -51.88
CA ILE A 44 -11.96 -25.60 -52.77
C ILE A 44 -12.67 -26.28 -53.95
N GLU A 45 -14.01 -26.20 -53.96
CA GLU A 45 -14.75 -25.99 -55.21
C GLU A 45 -15.92 -25.01 -55.02
N ALA A 46 -16.14 -24.15 -56.02
CA ALA A 46 -17.11 -23.06 -55.97
C ALA A 46 -18.27 -23.34 -56.94
N GLY A 47 -19.44 -23.70 -56.40
CA GLY A 47 -20.66 -23.90 -57.18
C GLY A 47 -21.41 -22.58 -57.43
N ALA A 48 -21.24 -22.00 -58.62
CA ALA A 48 -21.99 -20.81 -59.03
C ALA A 48 -23.46 -21.18 -59.36
N ALA A 49 -24.41 -20.41 -58.81
CA ALA A 49 -25.82 -20.56 -59.11
C ALA A 49 -26.25 -19.65 -60.28
N ALA A 50 -26.89 -20.24 -61.29
CA ALA A 50 -27.74 -19.52 -62.23
C ALA A 50 -28.75 -20.47 -62.89
N LEU A 51 -30.06 -20.25 -62.66
CA LEU A 51 -31.06 -20.05 -63.72
C LEU A 51 -32.43 -19.69 -63.10
N SER A 52 -33.22 -18.93 -63.86
CA SER A 52 -34.32 -18.11 -63.36
C SER A 52 -35.69 -18.80 -63.35
N GLY A 53 -36.58 -18.34 -62.45
CA GLY A 53 -38.03 -18.60 -62.51
C GLY A 53 -38.80 -17.43 -61.87
N ALA A 54 -39.69 -16.80 -62.62
CA ALA A 54 -40.38 -15.57 -62.21
C ALA A 54 -41.79 -15.82 -61.65
N GLY A 55 -42.29 -14.94 -60.77
CA GLY A 55 -43.73 -14.90 -60.46
C GLY A 55 -44.15 -14.08 -59.23
N GLY A 56 -44.88 -12.98 -59.45
CA GLY A 56 -45.90 -12.47 -58.51
C GLY A 56 -45.42 -11.63 -57.32
N GLY A 57 -45.34 -10.30 -57.49
CA GLY A 57 -45.15 -9.38 -56.35
C GLY A 57 -46.45 -9.07 -55.59
N ARG A 58 -46.33 -8.78 -54.29
CA ARG A 58 -47.33 -8.04 -53.49
C ARG A 58 -46.68 -7.39 -52.26
N SER A 59 -47.02 -6.10 -52.05
CA SER A 59 -46.84 -5.31 -50.83
C SER A 59 -45.43 -5.19 -50.22
N ALA A 60 -44.73 -4.11 -50.57
CA ALA A 60 -43.62 -3.60 -49.77
C ALA A 60 -44.17 -3.01 -48.45
N GLY A 61 -43.97 -3.72 -47.34
CA GLY A 61 -43.92 -3.08 -46.02
C GLY A 61 -42.64 -2.23 -45.87
N PRO A 62 -42.56 -1.31 -44.90
CA PRO A 62 -41.33 -0.58 -44.65
C PRO A 62 -40.22 -1.56 -44.33
N SER A 63 -39.16 -1.57 -45.15
CA SER A 63 -38.01 -2.43 -44.93
C SER A 63 -37.41 -2.11 -43.56
N SER A 64 -37.37 -3.12 -42.68
CA SER A 64 -36.56 -3.09 -41.47
C SER A 64 -35.17 -2.53 -41.84
N PRO A 65 -34.60 -1.58 -41.07
CA PRO A 65 -33.22 -1.17 -41.32
C PRO A 65 -32.34 -2.43 -41.31
N PRO A 66 -31.35 -2.54 -42.21
CA PRO A 66 -30.51 -3.73 -42.30
C PRO A 66 -29.91 -4.00 -40.91
N ARG A 67 -30.17 -5.19 -40.37
CA ARG A 67 -29.72 -5.57 -39.03
C ARG A 67 -28.22 -5.82 -39.08
N CYS A 68 -27.45 -4.74 -38.99
CA CYS A 68 -26.00 -4.79 -38.98
C CYS A 68 -25.53 -5.65 -37.80
N SER A 69 -24.91 -6.78 -38.10
CA SER A 69 -24.32 -7.66 -37.10
C SER A 69 -23.03 -7.03 -36.57
N LEU A 70 -22.69 -7.27 -35.31
CA LEU A 70 -21.39 -6.88 -34.75
C LEU A 70 -20.23 -7.47 -35.58
N LEU A 71 -20.43 -8.63 -36.21
CA LEU A 71 -19.46 -9.25 -37.11
C LEU A 71 -19.25 -8.51 -38.44
N GLU A 72 -20.19 -7.66 -38.85
CA GLU A 72 -20.13 -6.89 -40.11
C GLU A 72 -19.39 -5.56 -39.96
N LEU A 73 -19.14 -5.10 -38.72
CA LEU A 73 -18.41 -3.87 -38.48
C LEU A 73 -16.96 -3.93 -39.04
N PRO A 74 -16.44 -2.80 -39.54
CA PRO A 74 -15.02 -2.63 -39.87
C PRO A 74 -14.10 -3.00 -38.69
N PRO A 75 -12.91 -3.60 -38.95
CA PRO A 75 -11.96 -3.95 -37.90
C PRO A 75 -11.60 -2.79 -36.97
N GLU A 76 -11.54 -1.57 -37.48
CA GLU A 76 -11.16 -0.36 -36.76
C GLU A 76 -12.19 -0.01 -35.68
N LEU A 77 -13.49 -0.11 -36.00
CA LEU A 77 -14.56 0.08 -35.02
C LEU A 77 -14.57 -1.04 -33.99
N LEU A 78 -14.26 -2.28 -34.39
CA LEU A 78 -14.13 -3.39 -33.44
C LEU A 78 -12.91 -3.24 -32.52
N VAL A 79 -11.80 -2.69 -33.01
CA VAL A 79 -10.63 -2.32 -32.18
C VAL A 79 -11.00 -1.23 -31.16
N GLU A 80 -11.79 -0.22 -31.53
CA GLU A 80 -12.22 0.81 -30.58
C GLU A 80 -13.23 0.27 -29.56
N ILE A 81 -14.21 -0.52 -29.99
CA ILE A 81 -15.19 -1.18 -29.10
C ILE A 81 -14.46 -2.09 -28.12
N PHE A 82 -13.65 -3.06 -28.59
CA PHE A 82 -12.90 -3.95 -27.71
C PHE A 82 -11.84 -3.20 -26.88
N GLY A 83 -11.28 -2.12 -27.44
CA GLY A 83 -10.38 -1.21 -26.77
C GLY A 83 -11.00 -0.47 -25.58
N SER A 84 -12.32 -0.36 -25.50
CA SER A 84 -13.05 0.28 -24.38
C SER A 84 -13.52 -0.68 -23.28
N LEU A 85 -13.48 -1.99 -23.53
CA LEU A 85 -13.91 -3.01 -22.56
C LEU A 85 -12.81 -3.31 -21.51
N PRO A 86 -13.17 -3.82 -20.32
CA PRO A 86 -12.20 -4.37 -19.37
C PRO A 86 -11.35 -5.49 -19.99
N GLY A 87 -10.05 -5.51 -19.68
CA GLY A 87 -9.12 -6.52 -20.18
C GLY A 87 -9.47 -7.96 -19.72
N THR A 88 -10.31 -8.10 -18.68
CA THR A 88 -10.87 -9.37 -18.21
C THR A 88 -11.89 -10.00 -19.15
N ASP A 89 -12.52 -9.19 -20.02
CA ASP A 89 -13.63 -9.63 -20.88
C ASP A 89 -13.14 -10.02 -22.29
N LEU A 90 -11.96 -9.52 -22.67
CA LEU A 90 -11.29 -9.82 -23.93
C LEU A 90 -11.03 -11.33 -24.16
N PRO A 91 -10.62 -12.15 -23.16
CA PRO A 91 -10.50 -13.59 -23.32
C PRO A 91 -11.81 -14.28 -23.73
N SER A 92 -12.96 -13.78 -23.26
CA SER A 92 -14.28 -14.31 -23.65
C SER A 92 -14.60 -13.93 -25.10
N LEU A 93 -14.35 -12.68 -25.50
CA LEU A 93 -14.52 -12.24 -26.89
C LEU A 93 -13.60 -12.99 -27.87
N ALA A 94 -12.38 -13.33 -27.45
CA ALA A 94 -11.42 -14.10 -28.26
C ALA A 94 -11.89 -15.54 -28.55
N GLN A 95 -12.86 -16.06 -27.79
CA GLN A 95 -13.46 -17.38 -27.98
C GLN A 95 -14.72 -17.36 -28.85
N VAL A 96 -15.30 -16.18 -29.14
CA VAL A 96 -16.56 -16.07 -29.90
C VAL A 96 -16.39 -16.48 -31.37
N CYS A 97 -15.35 -16.01 -32.05
CA CYS A 97 -15.08 -16.36 -33.45
C CYS A 97 -13.64 -16.05 -33.89
N THR A 98 -13.23 -16.58 -35.04
CA THR A 98 -11.92 -16.35 -35.66
C THR A 98 -11.64 -14.86 -35.96
N LYS A 99 -12.65 -14.09 -36.40
CA LYS A 99 -12.52 -12.63 -36.64
C LYS A 99 -12.16 -11.90 -35.34
N PHE A 100 -12.85 -12.18 -34.23
CA PHE A 100 -12.58 -11.53 -32.94
C PHE A 100 -11.24 -11.96 -32.35
N ARG A 101 -10.90 -13.26 -32.42
CA ARG A 101 -9.57 -13.74 -32.02
C ARG A 101 -8.45 -13.00 -32.75
N ARG A 102 -8.57 -12.82 -34.07
CA ARG A 102 -7.58 -12.08 -34.89
C ARG A 102 -7.51 -10.60 -34.53
N ILE A 103 -8.64 -9.94 -34.30
CA ILE A 103 -8.67 -8.52 -33.87
C ILE A 103 -8.05 -8.35 -32.48
N LEU A 104 -8.24 -9.32 -31.57
CA LEU A 104 -7.66 -9.28 -30.22
C LEU A 104 -6.17 -9.65 -30.16
N HIS A 105 -5.52 -9.94 -31.29
CA HIS A 105 -4.07 -9.88 -31.42
C HIS A 105 -3.54 -8.45 -31.68
N THR A 106 -4.41 -7.45 -31.88
CA THR A 106 -3.97 -6.06 -32.04
C THR A 106 -3.45 -5.50 -30.71
N ASP A 107 -2.13 -5.36 -30.62
CA ASP A 107 -1.39 -4.93 -29.42
C ASP A 107 -1.83 -3.57 -28.85
N THR A 108 -2.35 -2.67 -29.68
CA THR A 108 -2.87 -1.36 -29.23
C THR A 108 -4.05 -1.48 -28.25
N ILE A 109 -4.85 -2.54 -28.35
CA ILE A 109 -5.93 -2.86 -27.40
C ILE A 109 -5.31 -3.15 -26.02
N TRP A 110 -4.38 -4.11 -25.95
CA TRP A 110 -3.73 -4.52 -24.70
C TRP A 110 -2.92 -3.39 -24.07
N ARG A 111 -2.22 -2.61 -24.89
CA ARG A 111 -1.55 -1.38 -24.46
C ARG A 111 -2.50 -0.40 -23.76
N ARG A 112 -3.71 -0.22 -24.31
CA ARG A 112 -4.75 0.64 -23.74
C ARG A 112 -5.21 0.11 -22.38
N ARG A 113 -5.47 -1.20 -22.27
CA ARG A 113 -5.81 -1.87 -21.00
C ARG A 113 -4.71 -1.74 -19.94
N CYS A 114 -3.44 -2.00 -20.29
CA CYS A 114 -2.29 -1.85 -19.38
C CYS A 114 -2.17 -0.42 -18.81
N ARG A 115 -2.44 0.59 -19.64
CA ARG A 115 -2.41 2.00 -19.23
C ARG A 115 -3.61 2.37 -18.36
N GLU A 116 -4.81 1.99 -18.77
CA GLU A 116 -6.06 2.44 -18.13
C GLU A 116 -6.39 1.67 -16.83
N GLU A 117 -6.01 0.39 -16.73
CA GLU A 117 -6.29 -0.44 -15.55
C GLU A 117 -5.12 -0.51 -14.55
N TYR A 118 -3.87 -0.32 -15.01
CA TYR A 118 -2.66 -0.49 -14.18
C TYR A 118 -1.71 0.72 -14.20
N GLY A 119 -2.08 1.82 -14.88
CA GLY A 119 -1.27 3.05 -14.92
C GLY A 119 0.04 2.95 -15.70
N VAL A 120 0.25 1.88 -16.48
CA VAL A 120 1.50 1.66 -17.23
C VAL A 120 1.58 2.63 -18.42
N CYS A 121 2.18 3.79 -18.17
CA CYS A 121 2.22 4.93 -19.10
C CYS A 121 3.34 4.83 -20.15
N GLU A 122 4.34 3.99 -19.92
CA GLU A 122 5.54 3.88 -20.78
C GLU A 122 5.20 3.30 -22.16
N ASN A 123 5.69 3.97 -23.21
CA ASN A 123 6.00 3.33 -24.49
C ASN A 123 7.09 2.28 -24.16
N LEU A 124 6.86 0.99 -24.38
CA LEU A 124 7.94 -0.01 -24.24
C LEU A 124 9.14 0.34 -25.14
N ARG A 125 8.87 1.01 -26.26
CA ARG A 125 9.86 1.60 -27.18
C ARG A 125 10.60 2.86 -26.68
N LYS A 126 10.12 3.53 -25.62
CA LYS A 126 10.83 4.70 -25.05
C LYS A 126 12.05 4.26 -24.24
N LEU A 127 12.01 3.07 -23.64
CA LEU A 127 13.17 2.40 -23.05
C LEU A 127 14.28 2.09 -24.07
N GLU A 128 13.98 2.09 -25.38
CA GLU A 128 14.95 1.94 -26.48
C GLU A 128 15.68 3.25 -26.81
N ILE A 129 15.01 4.40 -26.62
CA ILE A 129 15.47 5.72 -27.14
C ILE A 129 15.94 6.65 -26.02
N THR A 130 15.22 6.74 -24.90
CA THR A 130 15.63 7.54 -23.73
C THR A 130 16.37 6.68 -22.72
N GLY A 131 17.68 6.56 -22.91
CA GLY A 131 18.57 6.52 -21.74
C GLY A 131 18.44 7.81 -20.92
N VAL A 132 18.82 7.76 -19.63
CA VAL A 132 18.70 8.85 -18.64
C VAL A 132 17.22 9.11 -18.24
N SER A 133 16.80 9.17 -16.97
CA SER A 133 17.50 9.71 -15.80
C SER A 133 17.46 8.91 -14.49
N CYS A 134 16.54 7.96 -14.28
CA CYS A 134 16.50 7.16 -13.03
C CYS A 134 17.46 5.96 -13.02
N ARG A 135 18.03 5.62 -14.19
CA ARG A 135 18.75 4.35 -14.44
C ARG A 135 20.12 4.25 -13.77
N ASP A 136 20.80 5.36 -13.53
CA ASP A 136 22.20 5.36 -13.03
C ASP A 136 22.34 5.04 -11.54
N VAL A 137 21.29 5.27 -10.76
CA VAL A 137 21.18 4.79 -9.36
C VAL A 137 20.79 3.31 -9.36
N TYR A 138 19.95 2.90 -10.31
CA TYR A 138 19.34 1.57 -10.39
C TYR A 138 20.33 0.49 -10.86
N ALA A 139 20.99 0.73 -11.99
CA ALA A 139 21.85 -0.27 -12.65
C ALA A 139 23.07 -0.65 -11.81
N LYS A 140 23.66 0.32 -11.09
CA LYS A 140 24.89 0.13 -10.30
C LYS A 140 24.75 -0.80 -9.09
N ARG A 141 23.53 -1.06 -8.59
CA ARG A 141 23.29 -1.94 -7.43
C ARG A 141 22.66 -3.29 -7.78
N ILE A 142 21.98 -3.42 -8.92
CA ILE A 142 21.01 -4.51 -9.16
C ILE A 142 21.47 -5.54 -10.21
N ASN A 143 22.47 -5.25 -11.04
CA ASN A 143 22.97 -6.23 -12.02
C ASN A 143 24.50 -6.18 -12.22
N PRO A 144 25.29 -7.07 -11.58
CA PRO A 144 26.76 -7.05 -11.69
C PRO A 144 27.30 -7.41 -13.09
N ARG A 145 26.44 -7.81 -14.04
CA ARG A 145 26.84 -8.05 -15.45
C ARG A 145 26.84 -6.79 -16.31
N VAL A 146 26.19 -5.69 -15.88
CA VAL A 146 26.12 -4.44 -16.66
C VAL A 146 27.35 -3.58 -16.36
N LYS A 147 28.46 -3.88 -17.03
CA LYS A 147 29.64 -3.01 -17.02
C LYS A 147 29.34 -1.71 -17.79
N SER A 148 29.77 -0.59 -17.20
CA SER A 148 29.62 0.77 -17.73
C SER A 148 30.13 0.92 -19.17
N GLY A 149 29.46 1.77 -19.97
CA GLY A 149 30.15 2.51 -21.03
C GLY A 149 29.92 2.11 -22.48
N ARG A 150 28.67 1.87 -22.91
CA ARG A 150 28.19 2.19 -24.27
C ARG A 150 26.66 2.06 -24.33
N PHE A 151 26.05 2.65 -25.37
CA PHE A 151 24.62 2.56 -25.68
C PHE A 151 24.08 1.16 -25.37
N MET A 152 23.09 1.07 -24.47
CA MET A 152 22.33 -0.16 -24.29
C MET A 152 21.50 -0.39 -25.56
N LYS A 153 22.09 -1.14 -26.50
CA LYS A 153 21.28 -2.02 -27.34
C LYS A 153 20.34 -2.78 -26.41
N ILE A 154 19.10 -2.91 -26.86
CA ILE A 154 18.09 -3.76 -26.24
C ILE A 154 18.76 -5.11 -25.96
N LEU A 155 18.67 -5.59 -24.72
CA LEU A 155 19.07 -6.96 -24.43
C LEU A 155 18.19 -7.86 -25.32
N PRO A 156 18.73 -8.85 -26.05
CA PRO A 156 17.97 -9.57 -27.08
C PRO A 156 16.63 -10.14 -26.60
N ASP A 157 16.51 -10.43 -25.30
CA ASP A 157 15.35 -11.00 -24.61
C ASP A 157 14.08 -10.11 -24.52
N TYR A 158 14.02 -8.95 -25.22
CA TYR A 158 12.85 -8.05 -25.23
C TYR A 158 12.44 -7.55 -26.63
N GLU A 159 13.09 -7.97 -27.71
CA GLU A 159 12.80 -7.43 -29.07
C GLU A 159 11.38 -7.79 -29.57
N HIS A 160 10.72 -8.79 -28.95
CA HIS A 160 9.39 -9.26 -29.35
C HIS A 160 8.36 -9.35 -28.19
N MET A 161 8.44 -8.47 -27.19
CA MET A 161 7.48 -8.45 -26.08
C MET A 161 6.18 -7.69 -26.42
N GLU A 162 5.03 -8.37 -26.43
CA GLU A 162 3.71 -7.76 -26.64
C GLU A 162 3.09 -7.23 -25.32
N TYR A 163 2.29 -6.15 -25.37
CA TYR A 163 1.51 -5.70 -24.20
C TYR A 163 0.48 -6.75 -23.77
N ARG A 164 0.08 -7.67 -24.66
CA ARG A 164 -0.76 -8.83 -24.34
C ARG A 164 -0.08 -9.76 -23.34
N ASP A 165 1.23 -10.00 -23.49
CA ASP A 165 2.01 -10.82 -22.54
C ASP A 165 2.23 -10.07 -21.23
N VAL A 166 2.52 -8.76 -21.29
CA VAL A 166 2.60 -7.91 -20.09
C VAL A 166 1.28 -7.95 -19.30
N TYR A 167 0.13 -7.79 -19.97
CA TYR A 167 -1.18 -7.86 -19.33
C TYR A 167 -1.42 -9.24 -18.71
N THR A 168 -1.29 -10.32 -19.49
CA THR A 168 -1.72 -11.66 -19.07
C THR A 168 -0.73 -12.36 -18.13
N CYS A 169 0.57 -12.23 -18.38
CA CYS A 169 1.62 -12.95 -17.65
C CYS A 169 2.20 -12.18 -16.45
N LEU A 170 2.07 -10.85 -16.42
CA LEU A 170 2.56 -10.00 -15.33
C LEU A 170 1.41 -9.28 -14.61
N LEU A 171 0.74 -8.31 -15.24
CA LEU A 171 -0.20 -7.41 -14.57
C LEU A 171 -1.41 -8.15 -13.99
N HIS A 172 -2.19 -8.84 -14.82
CA HIS A 172 -3.36 -9.58 -14.38
C HIS A 172 -2.98 -10.74 -13.44
N ARG A 173 -1.86 -11.44 -13.73
CA ARG A 173 -1.38 -12.55 -12.87
C ARG A 173 -1.07 -12.10 -11.44
N TYR A 174 -0.46 -10.94 -11.28
CA TYR A 174 0.00 -10.41 -9.99
C TYR A 174 -0.84 -9.23 -9.46
N ARG A 175 -2.00 -8.93 -10.06
CA ARG A 175 -2.88 -7.81 -9.68
C ARG A 175 -3.19 -7.73 -8.18
N HIS A 176 -3.31 -8.88 -7.51
CA HIS A 176 -3.62 -8.96 -6.08
C HIS A 176 -2.45 -8.60 -5.16
N ILE A 177 -1.20 -8.52 -5.64
CA ILE A 177 -0.07 -8.05 -4.80
C ILE A 177 0.25 -6.56 -5.01
N LEU A 178 -0.31 -5.90 -6.01
CA LEU A 178 -0.06 -4.47 -6.24
C LEU A 178 -0.65 -3.61 -5.10
N GLY A 179 -0.01 -2.48 -4.81
CA GLY A 179 -0.46 -1.50 -3.79
C GLY A 179 0.38 -1.52 -2.51
N LEU A 180 -0.21 -1.02 -1.42
CA LEU A 180 0.47 -0.75 -0.15
C LEU A 180 0.21 -1.85 0.89
N TRP A 181 1.24 -2.20 1.66
CA TRP A 181 1.24 -3.35 2.56
C TRP A 181 2.04 -3.12 3.84
N GLN A 182 1.62 -3.77 4.91
CA GLN A 182 2.35 -3.91 6.17
C GLN A 182 2.80 -5.37 6.32
N PRO A 183 4.10 -5.65 6.54
CA PRO A 183 4.58 -7.00 6.83
C PRO A 183 4.27 -7.42 8.27
N ASP A 184 3.99 -8.70 8.46
CA ASP A 184 3.65 -9.31 9.75
C ASP A 184 4.94 -9.68 10.52
N ILE A 185 5.62 -8.66 11.06
CA ILE A 185 6.91 -8.77 11.77
C ILE A 185 6.72 -8.54 13.28
N GLY A 186 5.77 -9.25 13.87
CA GLY A 186 5.44 -9.12 15.29
C GLY A 186 5.07 -7.67 15.63
N PRO A 187 5.66 -7.06 16.68
CA PRO A 187 5.34 -5.68 17.05
C PRO A 187 5.90 -4.64 16.07
N TYR A 188 6.89 -4.98 15.23
CA TYR A 188 7.66 -4.00 14.48
C TYR A 188 6.98 -3.50 13.20
N GLY A 189 6.15 -4.31 12.56
CA GLY A 189 5.52 -3.97 11.28
C GLY A 189 6.52 -3.61 10.19
N GLY A 190 6.19 -2.60 9.38
CA GLY A 190 6.96 -2.16 8.22
C GLY A 190 6.08 -1.51 7.15
N LEU A 191 6.69 -1.05 6.06
CA LEU A 191 5.96 -0.43 4.94
C LEU A 191 6.49 -0.95 3.60
N LEU A 192 5.69 -1.72 2.89
CA LEU A 192 6.00 -2.21 1.55
C LEU A 192 5.03 -1.59 0.52
N ASN A 193 5.56 -1.00 -0.55
CA ASN A 193 4.79 -0.61 -1.72
C ASN A 193 5.16 -1.50 -2.91
N VAL A 194 4.19 -2.15 -3.53
CA VAL A 194 4.38 -3.04 -4.67
C VAL A 194 3.85 -2.36 -5.92
N VAL A 195 4.77 -1.97 -6.80
CA VAL A 195 4.51 -1.14 -7.98
C VAL A 195 4.94 -1.82 -9.28
N VAL A 196 4.37 -1.38 -10.39
CA VAL A 196 4.83 -1.76 -11.75
C VAL A 196 5.87 -0.75 -12.22
N ASP A 197 6.98 -1.22 -12.78
CA ASP A 197 8.05 -0.42 -13.39
C ASP A 197 8.52 -1.12 -14.68
N GLY A 198 8.04 -0.65 -15.83
CA GLY A 198 8.28 -1.29 -17.13
C GLY A 198 7.85 -2.77 -17.16
N PHE A 199 8.81 -3.67 -17.35
CA PHE A 199 8.60 -5.14 -17.34
C PHE A 199 8.72 -5.79 -15.95
N PHE A 200 8.81 -4.97 -14.90
CA PHE A 200 8.97 -5.43 -13.52
C PHE A 200 7.74 -5.12 -12.66
N ILE A 201 7.48 -5.99 -11.68
CA ILE A 201 6.74 -5.63 -10.46
C ILE A 201 7.73 -5.68 -9.31
N ILE A 202 7.79 -4.64 -8.49
CA ILE A 202 8.86 -4.46 -7.50
C ILE A 202 8.27 -4.14 -6.13
N GLY A 203 8.65 -4.94 -5.13
CA GLY A 203 8.29 -4.72 -3.73
C GLY A 203 9.31 -3.82 -3.04
N TRP A 204 9.01 -2.54 -2.92
CA TRP A 204 9.83 -1.54 -2.24
C TRP A 204 9.53 -1.51 -0.75
N MET A 205 10.48 -1.92 0.07
CA MET A 205 10.43 -1.68 1.52
C MET A 205 10.92 -0.28 1.81
N TYR A 206 10.08 0.52 2.44
CA TYR A 206 10.36 1.87 2.92
C TYR A 206 10.72 1.81 4.40
N LEU A 207 11.81 2.49 4.77
CA LEU A 207 12.35 2.54 6.12
C LEU A 207 12.53 4.00 6.53
N PRO A 208 12.29 4.37 7.81
CA PRO A 208 12.50 5.73 8.28
C PRO A 208 13.97 6.17 8.12
N PRO A 209 14.28 7.47 8.08
CA PRO A 209 15.66 7.94 8.14
C PRO A 209 16.34 7.56 9.47
N HIS A 210 17.60 7.96 9.66
CA HIS A 210 18.33 7.71 10.90
C HIS A 210 17.83 8.63 12.01
N ASP A 211 17.66 8.09 13.21
CA ASP A 211 17.26 8.86 14.38
C ASP A 211 18.34 9.90 14.77
N PRO A 212 17.97 11.15 15.10
CA PRO A 212 16.61 11.69 15.28
C PRO A 212 16.08 12.49 14.08
N HIS A 213 16.68 12.36 12.89
CA HIS A 213 16.47 13.24 11.73
C HIS A 213 15.11 13.00 11.05
N VAL A 214 14.03 13.46 11.68
CA VAL A 214 12.65 13.18 11.27
C VAL A 214 12.27 13.79 9.92
N ASP A 215 12.95 14.85 9.47
CA ASP A 215 12.65 15.51 8.20
C ASP A 215 13.32 14.84 6.98
N ASP A 216 14.38 14.07 7.20
CA ASP A 216 15.14 13.37 6.14
C ASP A 216 14.26 12.44 5.28
N PRO A 217 14.58 12.24 3.99
CA PRO A 217 13.80 11.40 3.11
C PRO A 217 13.78 9.93 3.58
N MET A 218 12.66 9.25 3.30
CA MET A 218 12.53 7.81 3.54
C MET A 218 13.62 7.05 2.78
N ARG A 219 14.31 6.13 3.47
CA ARG A 219 15.18 5.14 2.83
C ARG A 219 14.29 4.09 2.17
N PHE A 220 14.73 3.52 1.05
CA PHE A 220 14.01 2.42 0.40
C PHE A 220 14.95 1.40 -0.23
N LYS A 221 14.55 0.12 -0.22
CA LYS A 221 15.25 -0.98 -0.89
C LYS A 221 14.28 -2.03 -1.42
N PRO A 222 14.60 -2.74 -2.51
CA PRO A 222 13.73 -3.77 -3.04
C PRO A 222 13.88 -5.05 -2.20
N LEU A 223 12.78 -5.72 -1.84
CA LEU A 223 12.81 -7.05 -1.19
C LEU A 223 12.60 -8.18 -2.18
N PHE A 224 11.86 -7.92 -3.25
CA PHE A 224 11.68 -8.82 -4.37
C PHE A 224 11.41 -8.03 -5.65
N ARG A 225 11.62 -8.70 -6.78
CA ARG A 225 11.06 -8.27 -8.07
C ARG A 225 10.45 -9.46 -8.80
N ILE A 226 9.49 -9.18 -9.66
CA ILE A 226 8.92 -10.11 -10.63
C ILE A 226 9.27 -9.55 -11.99
N HIS A 227 9.79 -10.38 -12.89
CA HIS A 227 10.34 -9.94 -14.16
C HIS A 227 9.83 -10.80 -15.32
N LEU A 228 9.26 -10.18 -16.35
CA LEU A 228 8.81 -10.88 -17.56
C LEU A 228 9.91 -10.88 -18.63
N MET A 229 10.30 -12.07 -19.09
CA MET A 229 11.27 -12.29 -20.18
C MET A 229 10.55 -12.87 -21.41
N GLU A 230 11.06 -12.58 -22.61
CA GLU A 230 10.47 -13.11 -23.86
C GLU A 230 10.27 -14.64 -23.80
N ARG A 231 9.07 -15.09 -24.24
CA ARG A 231 8.64 -16.50 -24.33
C ARG A 231 8.74 -17.31 -23.01
N LYS A 232 8.87 -16.65 -21.86
CA LYS A 232 8.96 -17.30 -20.54
C LYS A 232 7.90 -16.77 -19.59
N SER A 233 7.50 -17.59 -18.61
CA SER A 233 6.75 -17.11 -17.47
C SER A 233 7.56 -16.07 -16.69
N ALA A 234 6.88 -15.10 -16.08
CA ALA A 234 7.53 -14.11 -15.25
C ALA A 234 8.26 -14.78 -14.08
N THR A 235 9.55 -14.46 -13.89
CA THR A 235 10.39 -15.01 -12.83
C THR A 235 10.32 -14.14 -11.58
N VAL A 236 10.20 -14.77 -10.42
CA VAL A 236 10.23 -14.09 -9.11
C VAL A 236 11.64 -14.19 -8.54
N GLU A 237 12.22 -13.05 -8.18
CA GLU A 237 13.55 -12.95 -7.59
C GLU A 237 13.49 -12.30 -6.22
N CYS A 238 14.11 -12.94 -5.23
CA CYS A 238 14.42 -12.33 -3.94
C CYS A 238 15.60 -11.35 -4.13
N MET A 239 15.47 -10.17 -3.52
CA MET A 239 16.43 -9.07 -3.62
C MET A 239 17.17 -8.79 -2.29
N TYR A 240 16.89 -9.60 -1.26
CA TYR A 240 17.45 -9.43 0.08
C TYR A 240 18.89 -9.94 0.21
N GLY A 241 19.63 -9.43 1.19
CA GLY A 241 21.05 -9.73 1.36
C GLY A 241 21.97 -8.95 0.41
N HIS A 242 23.23 -9.39 0.32
CA HIS A 242 24.30 -8.65 -0.35
C HIS A 242 24.95 -9.41 -1.52
N ARG A 243 24.43 -10.60 -1.88
CA ARG A 243 24.95 -11.43 -2.99
C ARG A 243 24.17 -11.27 -4.31
N GLY A 244 23.25 -10.30 -4.38
CA GLY A 244 22.45 -9.98 -5.56
C GLY A 244 21.18 -10.82 -5.74
N PRO A 245 20.44 -10.60 -6.85
CA PRO A 245 19.17 -11.27 -7.12
C PRO A 245 19.31 -12.79 -7.18
N HIS A 246 18.34 -13.50 -6.62
CA HIS A 246 18.31 -14.96 -6.56
C HIS A 246 16.88 -15.49 -6.49
N ASN A 247 16.69 -16.81 -6.53
CA ASN A 247 15.38 -17.39 -6.80
C ASN A 247 14.41 -17.21 -5.61
N GLY A 248 13.27 -16.54 -5.86
CA GLY A 248 12.26 -16.22 -4.85
C GLY A 248 10.89 -16.78 -5.23
N HIS A 249 9.98 -16.82 -4.27
CA HIS A 249 8.60 -17.24 -4.48
C HIS A 249 7.64 -16.22 -3.88
N ILE A 250 6.50 -16.02 -4.55
CA ILE A 250 5.36 -15.26 -4.04
C ILE A 250 4.15 -16.18 -3.99
N GLN A 251 3.51 -16.24 -2.83
CA GLN A 251 2.28 -16.99 -2.61
C GLN A 251 1.16 -16.02 -2.24
N ILE A 252 0.23 -15.81 -3.17
CA ILE A 252 -0.98 -15.01 -2.97
C ILE A 252 -1.96 -15.87 -2.18
N MET A 253 -2.38 -15.42 -0.99
CA MET A 253 -3.30 -16.17 -0.13
C MET A 253 -4.75 -15.69 -0.35
N LYS A 254 -4.95 -14.37 -0.35
CA LYS A 254 -6.23 -13.67 -0.52
C LYS A 254 -5.99 -12.39 -1.32
N LYS A 255 -7.06 -11.66 -1.66
CA LYS A 255 -6.97 -10.32 -2.28
C LYS A 255 -6.10 -9.36 -1.45
N ASP A 256 -6.16 -9.48 -0.13
CA ASP A 256 -5.56 -8.54 0.82
C ASP A 256 -4.44 -9.18 1.67
N GLU A 257 -3.91 -10.33 1.23
CA GLU A 257 -2.83 -11.05 1.91
C GLU A 257 -1.96 -11.85 0.92
N PHE A 258 -0.64 -11.64 0.94
CA PHE A 258 0.35 -12.46 0.22
C PHE A 258 1.59 -12.71 1.06
N SER A 259 2.45 -13.65 0.64
CA SER A 259 3.73 -13.91 1.30
C SER A 259 4.89 -14.09 0.32
N THR A 260 6.10 -13.73 0.74
CA THR A 260 7.36 -14.04 0.06
C THR A 260 8.05 -15.23 0.71
N LYS A 261 8.79 -16.03 -0.06
CA LYS A 261 9.67 -17.10 0.44
C LYS A 261 10.98 -17.12 -0.34
N CYS A 262 12.10 -17.20 0.38
CA CYS A 262 13.42 -17.43 -0.18
C CYS A 262 13.90 -18.83 0.22
N ASN A 263 14.35 -19.61 -0.76
CA ASN A 263 14.90 -20.96 -0.52
C ASN A 263 16.44 -21.00 -0.61
N GLN A 264 17.08 -19.85 -0.89
CA GLN A 264 18.52 -19.67 -1.11
C GLN A 264 19.07 -18.63 -0.11
N THR A 265 18.78 -18.84 1.18
CA THR A 265 19.11 -17.89 2.25
C THR A 265 20.61 -17.76 2.54
N ASP A 266 21.44 -18.59 1.91
CA ASP A 266 22.90 -18.42 1.83
C ASP A 266 23.30 -17.10 1.13
N HIS A 267 22.44 -16.58 0.22
CA HIS A 267 22.60 -15.26 -0.38
C HIS A 267 22.43 -14.11 0.64
N HIS A 268 21.78 -14.37 1.77
CA HIS A 268 21.58 -13.39 2.84
C HIS A 268 22.77 -13.36 3.81
N ARG A 269 23.63 -14.39 3.81
CA ARG A 269 24.73 -14.55 4.77
C ARG A 269 25.97 -13.76 4.33
N MET A 270 26.60 -13.06 5.27
CA MET A 270 27.87 -12.36 5.07
C MET A 270 29.08 -13.22 5.51
N SER A 271 30.26 -12.91 4.98
CA SER A 271 31.51 -13.66 5.23
C SER A 271 31.96 -13.65 6.69
N GLY A 272 31.81 -12.51 7.38
CA GLY A 272 32.03 -12.35 8.82
C GLY A 272 30.82 -12.77 9.67
N GLY A 273 29.89 -13.53 9.09
CA GLY A 273 28.73 -14.11 9.76
C GLY A 273 27.81 -13.08 10.42
N ARG A 274 27.11 -13.53 11.47
CA ARG A 274 26.07 -12.75 12.17
C ARG A 274 26.56 -11.42 12.75
N GLN A 275 27.85 -11.28 13.07
CA GLN A 275 28.42 -10.02 13.54
C GLN A 275 28.57 -8.99 12.41
N GLU A 276 28.96 -9.43 11.21
CA GLU A 276 29.02 -8.55 10.04
C GLU A 276 27.62 -8.17 9.55
N GLU A 277 26.67 -9.11 9.58
CA GLU A 277 25.26 -8.85 9.32
C GLU A 277 24.69 -7.80 10.28
N PHE A 278 24.96 -7.92 11.59
CA PHE A 278 24.52 -6.94 12.58
C PHE A 278 25.14 -5.55 12.35
N ARG A 279 26.47 -5.47 12.17
CA ARG A 279 27.17 -4.20 11.91
C ARG A 279 26.70 -3.51 10.62
N THR A 280 26.36 -4.29 9.59
CA THR A 280 25.85 -3.77 8.33
C THR A 280 24.41 -3.29 8.48
N TRP A 281 23.55 -4.07 9.13
CA TRP A 281 22.17 -3.67 9.46
C TRP A 281 22.13 -2.42 10.35
N LEU A 282 23.00 -2.32 11.37
CA LEU A 282 23.08 -1.18 12.27
C LEU A 282 23.48 0.10 11.51
N ARG A 283 24.45 0.00 10.60
CA ARG A 283 24.80 1.11 9.70
C ARG A 283 23.66 1.50 8.76
N GLU A 284 22.93 0.52 8.23
CA GLU A 284 21.76 0.80 7.37
C GLU A 284 20.63 1.49 8.14
N GLU A 285 20.30 1.04 9.35
CA GLU A 285 19.14 1.50 10.13
C GLU A 285 19.39 2.71 11.04
N TRP A 286 20.62 2.91 11.52
CA TRP A 286 20.96 3.93 12.51
C TRP A 286 22.11 4.86 12.10
N GLY A 287 22.91 4.49 11.11
CA GLY A 287 24.06 5.29 10.64
C GLY A 287 25.23 5.39 11.62
N ARG A 288 25.14 4.73 12.79
CA ARG A 288 26.10 4.81 13.91
C ARG A 288 26.69 3.44 14.23
N THR A 289 27.79 3.40 15.00
CA THR A 289 28.26 2.17 15.66
C THR A 289 27.42 1.88 16.91
N LEU A 290 27.62 0.74 17.58
CA LEU A 290 26.88 0.45 18.82
C LEU A 290 27.46 1.26 19.99
N GLU A 291 28.76 1.50 19.92
CA GLU A 291 29.58 2.27 20.84
C GLU A 291 29.18 3.76 20.87
N ASP A 292 28.73 4.32 19.73
CA ASP A 292 28.22 5.70 19.62
C ASP A 292 26.81 5.88 20.24
N ILE A 293 26.15 4.80 20.67
CA ILE A 293 24.79 4.80 21.22
C ILE A 293 24.88 4.78 22.74
N PHE A 294 24.92 5.97 23.35
CA PHE A 294 25.21 6.18 24.78
C PHE A 294 24.24 5.53 25.79
N HIS A 295 23.07 5.04 25.37
CA HIS A 295 22.08 4.43 26.27
C HIS A 295 22.03 2.92 26.12
N GLU A 296 22.43 2.18 27.16
CA GLU A 296 22.44 0.70 27.18
C GLU A 296 21.07 0.10 26.81
N HIS A 297 19.98 0.60 27.39
CA HIS A 297 18.62 0.14 27.05
C HIS A 297 18.27 0.30 25.56
N MET A 298 18.78 1.34 24.90
CA MET A 298 18.60 1.54 23.46
C MET A 298 19.40 0.50 22.66
N GLN A 299 20.62 0.16 23.10
CA GLN A 299 21.41 -0.93 22.51
C GLN A 299 20.69 -2.29 22.63
N GLU A 300 20.08 -2.58 23.78
CA GLU A 300 19.29 -3.80 24.00
C GLU A 300 18.09 -3.90 23.05
N LEU A 301 17.30 -2.83 22.93
CA LEU A 301 16.15 -2.76 22.01
C LEU A 301 16.57 -2.95 20.55
N ILE A 302 17.67 -2.31 20.15
CA ILE A 302 18.26 -2.43 18.81
C ILE A 302 18.71 -3.87 18.52
N LEU A 303 19.40 -4.50 19.47
CA LEU A 303 19.87 -5.88 19.35
C LEU A 303 18.69 -6.87 19.31
N MET A 304 17.67 -6.67 20.15
CA MET A 304 16.43 -7.45 20.14
C MET A 304 15.69 -7.32 18.80
N LYS A 305 15.54 -6.09 18.27
CA LYS A 305 14.92 -5.84 16.96
C LYS A 305 15.68 -6.55 15.85
N PHE A 306 17.02 -6.44 15.81
CA PHE A 306 17.84 -7.18 14.84
C PHE A 306 17.63 -8.69 14.95
N ILE A 307 17.77 -9.26 16.15
CA ILE A 307 17.65 -10.72 16.36
C ILE A 307 16.27 -11.21 15.94
N TYR A 308 15.20 -10.49 16.29
CA TYR A 308 13.82 -10.86 15.99
C TYR A 308 13.51 -10.76 14.49
N THR A 309 13.74 -9.58 13.89
CA THR A 309 13.41 -9.33 12.47
C THR A 309 14.22 -10.21 11.52
N SER A 310 15.47 -10.54 11.86
CA SER A 310 16.31 -11.40 11.03
C SER A 310 15.98 -12.91 11.10
N GLN A 311 15.11 -13.37 12.02
CA GLN A 311 14.61 -14.76 11.98
C GLN A 311 13.69 -15.02 10.78
N TYR A 312 13.01 -13.99 10.29
CA TYR A 312 12.10 -14.12 9.14
C TYR A 312 12.85 -14.35 7.84
N ASP A 313 14.10 -13.87 7.73
CA ASP A 313 14.99 -14.08 6.58
C ASP A 313 14.33 -13.78 5.21
N ASN A 314 13.59 -12.67 5.15
CA ASN A 314 12.75 -12.22 4.03
C ASN A 314 11.59 -13.16 3.61
N CYS A 315 11.30 -14.19 4.42
CA CYS A 315 10.11 -15.02 4.33
C CYS A 315 8.99 -14.37 5.15
N LEU A 316 8.26 -13.45 4.52
CA LEU A 316 7.34 -12.52 5.16
C LEU A 316 5.92 -12.69 4.63
N THR A 317 4.92 -12.57 5.51
CA THR A 317 3.52 -12.37 5.13
C THR A 317 3.21 -10.88 5.18
N TYR A 318 2.43 -10.40 4.23
CA TYR A 318 2.05 -9.00 4.04
C TYR A 318 0.53 -8.88 4.06
N ARG A 319 0.01 -7.94 4.87
CA ARG A 319 -1.41 -7.59 4.92
C ARG A 319 -1.61 -6.23 4.25
N ARG A 320 -2.67 -6.09 3.47
CA ARG A 320 -2.93 -4.86 2.73
C ARG A 320 -3.26 -3.71 3.68
N ILE A 321 -2.71 -2.53 3.39
CA ILE A 321 -3.10 -1.27 4.00
C ILE A 321 -3.47 -0.26 2.92
N TYR A 322 -4.15 0.82 3.30
CA TYR A 322 -4.59 1.87 2.39
C TYR A 322 -4.15 3.23 2.93
N LEU A 323 -3.84 4.16 2.03
CA LEU A 323 -3.71 5.56 2.43
C LEU A 323 -5.10 6.08 2.83
N PRO A 324 -5.19 6.95 3.86
CA PRO A 324 -6.45 7.53 4.28
C PRO A 324 -7.04 8.44 3.19
N PRO A 325 -8.37 8.55 3.09
CA PRO A 325 -9.00 9.56 2.24
C PRO A 325 -8.62 10.96 2.73
N SER A 326 -8.68 11.95 1.84
CA SER A 326 -8.53 13.36 2.18
C SER A 326 -9.85 14.09 1.96
N HIS A 327 -10.26 14.91 2.92
CA HIS A 327 -11.43 15.78 2.86
C HIS A 327 -10.99 17.26 2.81
N PRO A 328 -11.74 18.17 2.14
CA PRO A 328 -11.42 19.60 2.13
C PRO A 328 -11.38 20.25 3.53
N ASP A 329 -12.15 19.71 4.47
CA ASP A 329 -12.21 20.18 5.87
C ASP A 329 -11.14 19.58 6.79
N ASP A 330 -10.26 18.70 6.28
CA ASP A 330 -9.19 18.11 7.07
C ASP A 330 -8.20 19.19 7.53
N LEU A 331 -7.87 19.20 8.83
CA LEU A 331 -7.01 20.23 9.45
C LEU A 331 -5.63 20.32 8.80
N ILE A 332 -5.10 19.17 8.37
CA ILE A 332 -3.87 18.99 7.59
C ILE A 332 -4.08 17.79 6.66
N ARG A 333 -3.30 17.68 5.59
CA ARG A 333 -3.39 16.54 4.67
C ARG A 333 -3.10 15.21 5.43
N PRO A 334 -4.03 14.25 5.46
CA PRO A 334 -3.79 12.95 6.08
C PRO A 334 -2.81 12.11 5.24
N GLY A 335 -2.19 11.12 5.87
CA GLY A 335 -1.15 10.31 5.22
C GLY A 335 -0.14 9.73 6.20
N LEU A 336 1.07 9.46 5.70
CA LEU A 336 2.16 8.84 6.45
C LEU A 336 3.14 9.89 6.97
N PHE A 337 3.42 9.84 8.27
CA PHE A 337 4.35 10.71 8.98
C PHE A 337 5.46 9.87 9.61
N LYS A 338 6.62 10.50 9.80
CA LYS A 338 7.75 9.95 10.56
C LYS A 338 7.70 10.60 11.95
N GLY A 339 7.94 9.85 13.02
CA GLY A 339 7.87 10.37 14.39
C GLY A 339 8.89 9.74 15.32
N THR A 340 9.35 10.50 16.33
CA THR A 340 10.31 10.05 17.35
C THR A 340 9.62 9.31 18.49
N TYR A 341 10.03 8.07 18.76
CA TYR A 341 9.50 7.19 19.82
C TYR A 341 10.56 6.83 20.87
N GLY A 342 11.31 7.83 21.34
CA GLY A 342 12.25 7.68 22.45
C GLY A 342 13.38 6.69 22.13
N SER A 343 13.60 5.71 23.01
CA SER A 343 14.63 4.68 22.84
C SER A 343 14.38 3.72 21.66
N HIS A 344 13.19 3.69 21.08
CA HIS A 344 12.87 2.87 19.90
C HIS A 344 13.29 3.54 18.57
N GLY A 345 13.67 4.82 18.61
CA GLY A 345 14.08 5.60 17.43
C GLY A 345 12.90 6.18 16.66
N LEU A 346 13.00 6.19 15.33
CA LEU A 346 11.95 6.69 14.44
C LEU A 346 10.96 5.59 14.04
N GLU A 347 9.68 5.96 13.99
CA GLU A 347 8.59 5.14 13.50
C GLU A 347 7.76 5.84 12.41
N ILE A 348 7.03 5.05 11.63
CA ILE A 348 6.06 5.49 10.63
C ILE A 348 4.66 5.40 11.25
N VAL A 349 3.94 6.53 11.26
CA VAL A 349 2.57 6.65 11.78
C VAL A 349 1.66 7.17 10.67
N MET A 350 0.48 6.57 10.52
CA MET A 350 -0.55 6.99 9.58
C MET A 350 -1.58 7.88 10.30
N LEU A 351 -1.67 9.14 9.89
CA LEU A 351 -2.68 10.10 10.34
C LEU A 351 -3.93 9.99 9.47
N SER A 352 -5.10 9.81 10.08
CA SER A 352 -6.41 9.73 9.42
C SER A 352 -7.47 10.52 10.18
N PHE A 353 -8.46 11.06 9.48
CA PHE A 353 -9.57 11.83 10.07
C PHE A 353 -10.87 11.02 10.09
N HIS A 354 -11.60 11.11 11.20
CA HIS A 354 -12.84 10.38 11.49
C HIS A 354 -13.84 11.37 12.11
N GLY A 355 -14.44 12.21 11.27
CA GLY A 355 -15.33 13.29 11.70
C GLY A 355 -14.59 14.34 12.52
N LYS A 356 -14.88 14.44 13.82
CA LYS A 356 -14.20 15.36 14.75
C LYS A 356 -12.98 14.77 15.46
N HIS A 357 -12.55 13.55 15.10
CA HIS A 357 -11.38 12.91 15.69
C HIS A 357 -10.28 12.71 14.65
N ALA A 358 -9.02 12.93 15.02
CA ALA A 358 -7.86 12.55 14.21
C ALA A 358 -7.11 11.39 14.90
N ARG A 359 -6.88 10.32 14.15
CA ARG A 359 -6.26 9.06 14.63
C ARG A 359 -4.89 8.87 13.98
N GLY A 360 -3.87 8.68 14.82
CA GLY A 360 -2.55 8.19 14.43
C GLY A 360 -2.42 6.69 14.70
N THR A 361 -2.26 5.89 13.65
CA THR A 361 -2.08 4.44 13.70
C THR A 361 -0.65 4.06 13.33
N LYS A 362 0.01 3.21 14.12
CA LYS A 362 1.37 2.76 13.86
C LYS A 362 1.47 1.87 12.62
N ILE A 363 2.34 2.22 11.68
CA ILE A 363 2.66 1.40 10.48
C ILE A 363 3.94 0.58 10.74
N THR A 364 4.92 1.19 11.38
CA THR A 364 5.92 0.46 12.19
C THR A 364 5.60 0.69 13.65
N GLY A 365 6.02 -0.23 14.53
CA GLY A 365 5.88 -0.05 15.97
C GLY A 365 6.97 -0.75 16.76
N ASP A 366 6.67 -0.97 18.03
CA ASP A 366 7.63 -1.40 19.03
C ASP A 366 6.96 -2.34 20.07
N PRO A 367 7.72 -3.04 20.93
CA PRO A 367 7.17 -3.98 21.91
C PRO A 367 6.22 -3.39 22.97
N ASN A 368 6.21 -2.07 23.16
CA ASN A 368 5.26 -1.35 24.01
C ASN A 368 3.96 -1.09 23.24
N ILE A 369 4.02 -0.40 22.10
CA ILE A 369 2.86 -0.15 21.23
C ILE A 369 3.14 -0.77 19.85
N PRO A 370 2.56 -1.95 19.55
CA PRO A 370 2.77 -2.66 18.28
C PRO A 370 2.31 -1.89 17.04
N ALA A 371 2.88 -2.24 15.91
CA ALA A 371 2.36 -1.91 14.59
C ALA A 371 0.89 -2.36 14.43
N GLY A 372 0.09 -1.53 13.76
CA GLY A 372 -1.36 -1.68 13.63
C GLY A 372 -2.17 -1.00 14.74
N GLN A 373 -1.56 -0.64 15.88
CA GLN A 373 -2.28 -0.04 17.00
C GLN A 373 -2.43 1.49 16.89
N GLN A 374 -3.44 2.02 17.58
CA GLN A 374 -3.60 3.46 17.79
C GLN A 374 -2.56 3.96 18.79
N THR A 375 -1.80 5.00 18.42
CA THR A 375 -0.76 5.63 19.26
C THR A 375 -1.08 7.08 19.61
N VAL A 376 -1.92 7.73 18.80
CA VAL A 376 -2.36 9.11 18.94
C VAL A 376 -3.85 9.17 18.63
N GLU A 377 -4.61 9.84 19.49
CA GLU A 377 -5.95 10.32 19.17
C GLU A 377 -6.06 11.79 19.59
N ILE A 378 -6.66 12.60 18.73
CA ILE A 378 -6.82 14.05 18.93
C ILE A 378 -8.30 14.36 18.71
N ASP A 379 -8.96 14.91 19.72
CA ASP A 379 -10.32 15.44 19.56
C ASP A 379 -10.23 16.88 19.05
N LEU A 380 -10.77 17.13 17.86
CA LEU A 380 -10.69 18.40 17.15
C LEU A 380 -11.72 19.43 17.66
N ARG A 381 -12.63 19.03 18.56
CA ARG A 381 -13.54 19.96 19.27
C ARG A 381 -12.77 20.80 20.29
N TYR A 382 -11.87 20.17 21.04
CA TYR A 382 -11.17 20.78 22.17
C TYR A 382 -9.82 21.37 21.74
N ARG A 383 -9.87 22.64 21.32
CA ARG A 383 -8.67 23.42 21.00
C ARG A 383 -8.05 24.00 22.26
N ILE A 384 -6.74 23.83 22.42
CA ILE A 384 -5.98 24.44 23.49
C ILE A 384 -5.49 25.81 22.99
N GLN A 385 -5.81 26.87 23.72
CA GLN A 385 -5.18 28.17 23.49
C GLN A 385 -3.76 28.12 24.06
N LEU A 386 -2.76 28.50 23.26
CA LEU A 386 -1.40 28.59 23.75
C LEU A 386 -1.26 29.85 24.62
N PRO A 387 -0.69 29.75 25.84
CA PRO A 387 -0.21 30.93 26.54
C PRO A 387 1.05 31.48 25.82
N ASP A 388 1.57 32.60 26.32
CA ASP A 388 2.75 33.25 25.75
C ASP A 388 4.04 32.42 25.92
N VAL A 389 5.14 32.88 25.30
CA VAL A 389 6.42 32.15 25.26
C VAL A 389 7.10 32.00 26.62
N GLU A 390 6.84 32.89 27.57
CA GLU A 390 7.40 32.79 28.93
C GLU A 390 6.62 31.75 29.73
N SER A 391 5.29 31.83 29.70
CA SER A 391 4.38 30.84 30.29
C SER A 391 4.55 29.43 29.71
N LEU A 392 4.80 29.29 28.39
CA LEU A 392 5.10 28.00 27.75
C LEU A 392 6.38 27.32 28.26
N ARG A 393 7.27 28.03 28.96
CA ARG A 393 8.44 27.44 29.59
C ARG A 393 8.11 26.76 30.92
N ASP A 394 7.00 27.11 31.57
CA ASP A 394 6.54 26.45 32.79
C ASP A 394 5.76 25.17 32.46
N PHE A 395 6.37 24.03 32.82
CA PHE A 395 5.75 22.72 32.71
C PHE A 395 4.45 22.61 33.53
N SER A 396 4.39 23.28 34.68
CA SER A 396 3.26 23.25 35.62
C SER A 396 2.03 23.91 35.01
N GLU A 397 2.22 25.04 34.32
CA GLU A 397 1.14 25.75 33.65
C GLU A 397 0.59 24.97 32.45
N LEU A 398 1.46 24.43 31.59
CA LEU A 398 1.02 23.57 30.48
C LEU A 398 0.29 22.32 30.98
N SER A 399 0.82 21.69 32.04
CA SER A 399 0.20 20.52 32.69
C SER A 399 -1.20 20.85 33.21
N ARG A 400 -1.37 21.97 33.92
CA ARG A 400 -2.68 22.45 34.39
C ARG A 400 -3.67 22.61 33.24
N ILE A 401 -3.30 23.33 32.17
CA ILE A 401 -4.20 23.59 31.03
C ILE A 401 -4.64 22.28 30.37
N VAL A 402 -3.73 21.32 30.19
CA VAL A 402 -4.04 20.00 29.62
C VAL A 402 -4.99 19.19 30.52
N LEU A 403 -4.80 19.26 31.85
CA LEU A 403 -5.67 18.59 32.82
C LEU A 403 -7.06 19.22 32.89
N GLU A 404 -7.17 20.55 32.90
CA GLU A 404 -8.46 21.27 32.90
C GLU A 404 -9.31 20.91 31.67
N VAL A 405 -8.72 20.93 30.47
CA VAL A 405 -9.42 20.52 29.24
C VAL A 405 -9.75 19.01 29.27
N GLY A 406 -8.87 18.17 29.81
CA GLY A 406 -9.12 16.74 29.99
C GLY A 406 -10.28 16.43 30.95
N GLU A 407 -10.43 17.21 32.02
CA GLU A 407 -11.57 17.12 32.92
C GLU A 407 -12.88 17.56 32.26
N GLN A 408 -12.85 18.65 31.47
CA GLN A 408 -14.01 19.08 30.67
C GLN A 408 -14.46 17.96 29.71
N VAL A 409 -13.54 17.39 28.92
CA VAL A 409 -13.86 16.28 28.00
C VAL A 409 -14.51 15.10 28.72
N ARG A 410 -13.98 14.75 29.90
CA ARG A 410 -14.54 13.64 30.70
C ARG A 410 -15.94 13.97 31.23
N GLN A 411 -16.20 15.21 31.63
CA GLN A 411 -17.53 15.63 32.10
C GLN A 411 -18.56 15.61 30.96
N GLU A 412 -18.21 16.12 29.79
CA GLU A 412 -19.09 16.10 28.60
C GLU A 412 -19.40 14.65 28.17
N GLN A 413 -18.38 13.77 28.09
CA GLN A 413 -18.59 12.35 27.77
C GLN A 413 -19.44 11.59 28.81
N GLN A 414 -19.36 11.95 30.09
CA GLN A 414 -20.20 11.35 31.14
C GLN A 414 -21.66 11.85 31.11
N GLN A 415 -21.91 13.05 30.56
CA GLN A 415 -23.26 13.59 30.38
C GLN A 415 -23.91 13.09 29.08
N GLU A 416 -23.14 12.92 28.00
CA GLU A 416 -23.64 12.31 26.75
C GLU A 416 -23.80 10.78 26.85
N GLY A 417 -23.13 10.12 27.81
CA GLY A 417 -23.09 8.65 27.96
C GLY A 417 -24.08 8.04 28.97
N GLY A 418 -25.18 8.72 29.29
CA GLY A 418 -26.23 8.17 30.17
C GLY A 418 -26.93 6.93 29.59
N PRO A 419 -27.40 5.96 30.42
CA PRO A 419 -27.87 4.67 29.91
C PRO A 419 -29.23 4.76 29.20
N GLU A 420 -29.24 4.48 27.90
CA GLU A 420 -30.44 4.03 27.20
C GLU A 420 -30.78 2.59 27.62
N ASP A 421 -31.47 2.41 28.76
CA ASP A 421 -32.33 1.25 28.99
C ASP A 421 -33.18 1.42 30.27
N SER A 422 -34.45 1.84 30.12
CA SER A 422 -35.61 1.29 30.87
C SER A 422 -36.94 1.90 30.41
N GLU A 423 -37.74 1.05 29.76
CA GLU A 423 -39.21 0.97 29.83
C GLU A 423 -40.08 2.21 29.48
N GLY A 424 -40.74 2.11 28.32
CA GLY A 424 -41.91 2.90 27.96
C GLY A 424 -42.70 2.27 26.82
N GLU A 425 -43.60 1.31 27.12
CA GLU A 425 -44.49 0.71 26.12
C GLU A 425 -45.37 1.77 25.42
N PRO A 426 -45.56 1.71 24.08
CA PRO A 426 -46.51 2.57 23.39
C PRO A 426 -47.94 2.03 23.52
N ARG A 427 -48.86 2.84 24.08
CA ARG A 427 -50.32 2.64 23.96
C ARG A 427 -51.03 3.91 23.46
N PRO A 428 -52.19 3.79 22.77
CA PRO A 428 -52.43 4.67 21.61
C PRO A 428 -53.60 5.67 21.73
N GLY A 429 -53.40 6.86 21.14
CA GLY A 429 -54.45 7.79 20.66
C GLY A 429 -55.08 8.75 21.69
N PRO A 430 -55.85 9.79 21.26
CA PRO A 430 -56.27 10.10 19.88
C PRO A 430 -56.06 11.56 19.38
N VAL A 431 -55.54 11.68 18.14
CA VAL A 431 -55.99 12.51 16.99
C VAL A 431 -56.76 13.84 17.20
N GLN A 432 -56.08 14.98 16.86
CA GLN A 432 -56.56 16.20 16.15
C GLN A 432 -57.58 17.19 16.82
N PRO A 433 -57.79 18.44 16.30
CA PRO A 433 -57.32 19.03 15.01
C PRO A 433 -56.63 20.41 15.04
N HIS A 434 -56.14 20.75 13.83
CA HIS A 434 -55.49 21.96 13.31
C HIS A 434 -56.15 23.33 13.60
N ALA A 435 -55.30 24.38 13.60
CA ALA A 435 -55.63 25.74 13.13
C ALA A 435 -54.36 26.42 12.55
N GLU A 436 -54.53 27.31 11.55
CA GLU A 436 -53.48 27.88 10.69
C GLU A 436 -52.88 29.23 11.19
N PRO A 437 -51.73 29.69 10.62
CA PRO A 437 -51.02 30.91 11.03
C PRO A 437 -51.46 32.16 10.24
N PRO A 438 -51.21 33.36 10.79
CA PRO A 438 -50.47 34.41 10.05
C PRO A 438 -49.61 35.31 10.97
N ALA A 439 -48.75 36.23 10.53
CA ALA A 439 -48.00 36.45 9.28
C ALA A 439 -46.95 37.54 9.56
N GLU A 440 -45.91 37.67 8.72
CA GLU A 440 -44.94 38.76 8.83
C GLU A 440 -45.56 40.12 8.46
N GLN A 441 -45.23 41.16 9.23
CA GLN A 441 -45.17 42.55 8.75
C GLN A 441 -43.92 43.21 9.32
N GLY A 442 -43.14 43.87 8.46
CA GLY A 442 -41.83 44.41 8.83
C GLY A 442 -41.71 45.93 8.72
N ARG A 443 -40.44 46.37 8.68
CA ARG A 443 -39.87 47.72 8.55
C ARG A 443 -39.33 48.35 9.84
N GLU A 444 -38.01 48.53 9.80
CA GLU A 444 -37.16 49.43 10.59
C GLU A 444 -37.48 50.93 10.28
N PRO A 445 -36.72 51.95 10.76
CA PRO A 445 -35.57 51.93 11.68
C PRO A 445 -35.64 52.97 12.84
N GLY A 446 -34.70 52.89 13.80
CA GLY A 446 -34.61 53.86 14.90
C GLY A 446 -33.44 53.63 15.88
N ASP A 447 -32.32 54.28 15.59
CA ASP A 447 -31.03 54.38 16.30
C ASP A 447 -31.03 54.36 17.86
N GLY A 448 -29.92 53.88 18.46
CA GLY A 448 -29.73 53.78 19.92
C GLY A 448 -28.59 52.84 20.34
N GLY A 449 -27.36 53.10 19.90
CA GLY A 449 -26.23 52.17 20.10
C GLY A 449 -25.61 52.13 21.51
N ALA A 450 -24.99 50.99 21.84
CA ALA A 450 -23.95 50.89 22.88
C ALA A 450 -22.99 49.70 22.65
N LEU A 451 -21.71 50.03 22.51
CA LEU A 451 -20.52 49.23 22.87
C LEU A 451 -20.34 47.84 22.24
N ALA A 452 -19.49 47.80 21.20
CA ALA A 452 -18.85 46.59 20.71
C ALA A 452 -17.87 46.00 21.74
N ALA A 453 -17.99 44.71 22.03
CA ALA A 453 -16.85 43.88 22.40
C ALA A 453 -16.32 43.25 21.10
N ALA A 454 -15.10 43.60 20.70
CA ALA A 454 -14.57 43.22 19.39
C ALA A 454 -14.24 41.71 19.34
N GLU A 455 -14.99 40.95 18.56
CA GLU A 455 -14.48 39.69 18.01
C GLU A 455 -13.26 40.00 17.15
N GLN A 456 -12.07 39.63 17.60
CA GLN A 456 -10.87 39.80 16.78
C GLN A 456 -10.92 38.83 15.59
N PRO A 457 -10.68 39.31 14.36
CA PRO A 457 -10.71 38.45 13.19
C PRO A 457 -9.59 37.41 13.28
N VAL A 458 -9.94 36.16 13.00
CA VAL A 458 -9.00 35.04 12.93
C VAL A 458 -7.84 35.40 11.99
N GLN A 459 -6.63 35.54 12.54
CA GLN A 459 -5.42 35.76 11.76
C GLN A 459 -5.08 34.50 10.95
N SER A 460 -5.63 34.43 9.74
CA SER A 460 -5.43 33.35 8.79
C SER A 460 -4.00 33.33 8.24
N GLY A 461 -3.10 32.65 8.96
CA GLY A 461 -1.84 32.15 8.40
C GLY A 461 -0.55 32.50 9.15
N GLN A 462 -0.57 33.41 10.12
CA GLN A 462 0.61 33.67 10.95
C GLN A 462 0.69 32.63 12.08
N GLY A 463 1.78 31.86 12.09
CA GLY A 463 2.07 30.94 13.18
C GLY A 463 2.53 31.70 14.42
N GLN A 464 2.03 31.30 15.59
CA GLN A 464 2.46 31.83 16.88
C GLN A 464 3.79 31.17 17.32
N PRO A 465 4.67 31.89 18.04
CA PRO A 465 5.92 31.33 18.55
C PRO A 465 5.70 30.10 19.45
N PHE A 466 6.65 29.17 19.46
CA PHE A 466 6.57 27.95 20.26
C PHE A 466 7.94 27.56 20.84
N VAL A 467 7.93 27.08 22.09
CA VAL A 467 9.07 26.51 22.81
C VAL A 467 8.56 25.36 23.70
N LEU A 468 9.38 24.32 23.88
CA LEU A 468 9.08 23.25 24.85
C LEU A 468 9.26 23.75 26.30
N PRO A 469 8.43 23.27 27.26
CA PRO A 469 8.62 23.56 28.67
C PRO A 469 9.95 23.03 29.21
N VAL A 470 10.47 23.72 30.23
CA VAL A 470 11.70 23.30 30.92
C VAL A 470 11.49 21.93 31.56
N GLY A 471 12.42 21.01 31.31
CA GLY A 471 12.35 19.61 31.79
C GLY A 471 11.71 18.63 30.80
N VAL A 472 11.06 19.10 29.73
CA VAL A 472 10.58 18.22 28.64
C VAL A 472 11.74 17.94 27.68
N SER A 473 12.10 16.67 27.51
CA SER A 473 13.14 16.26 26.56
C SER A 473 12.57 16.04 25.15
N SER A 474 13.34 16.43 24.14
CA SER A 474 13.10 16.07 22.73
C SER A 474 14.29 15.30 22.19
N ARG A 475 14.07 14.38 21.25
CA ARG A 475 15.17 13.78 20.48
C ARG A 475 15.62 14.67 19.33
N ASN A 476 14.71 15.48 18.79
CA ASN A 476 14.99 16.44 17.74
C ASN A 476 15.04 17.85 18.36
N GLU A 477 16.20 18.47 18.39
CA GLU A 477 16.38 19.85 18.89
C GLU A 477 15.92 20.90 17.87
N ASP A 478 15.90 20.54 16.58
CA ASP A 478 15.60 21.41 15.44
C ASP A 478 14.09 21.53 15.15
N TYR A 479 13.23 21.20 16.12
CA TYR A 479 11.77 21.31 15.97
C TYR A 479 11.34 22.77 15.65
N PRO A 480 10.30 22.99 14.81
CA PRO A 480 9.85 24.33 14.47
C PRO A 480 9.51 25.17 15.71
N ARG A 481 10.11 26.37 15.81
CA ARG A 481 9.84 27.35 16.89
C ARG A 481 8.57 28.18 16.64
N THR A 482 7.67 27.70 15.79
CA THR A 482 6.35 28.27 15.52
C THR A 482 5.31 27.16 15.37
N CYS A 483 4.11 27.39 15.87
CA CYS A 483 2.97 26.49 15.70
C CYS A 483 1.75 27.26 15.20
N ARG A 484 0.78 26.56 14.59
CA ARG A 484 -0.49 27.17 14.13
C ARG A 484 -1.61 26.96 15.15
N MET A 485 -1.80 25.71 15.61
CA MET A 485 -2.94 25.31 16.45
C MET A 485 -2.54 24.16 17.38
N TRP A 486 -3.18 24.07 18.54
CA TRP A 486 -3.05 22.97 19.49
C TRP A 486 -4.42 22.35 19.77
N GLY A 487 -4.43 21.05 20.07
CA GLY A 487 -5.64 20.30 20.43
C GLY A 487 -5.29 19.23 21.47
N LEU A 488 -6.27 18.81 22.25
CA LEU A 488 -6.06 17.79 23.27
C LEU A 488 -5.74 16.43 22.62
N ARG A 489 -4.67 15.78 23.09
CA ARG A 489 -4.27 14.44 22.66
C ARG A 489 -4.44 13.43 23.79
N TRP A 490 -5.00 12.28 23.46
CA TRP A 490 -4.83 11.04 24.22
C TRP A 490 -3.78 10.15 23.53
N GLY A 491 -2.88 9.57 24.32
CA GLY A 491 -1.81 8.69 23.84
C GLY A 491 -1.84 7.37 24.58
N LEU A 492 -1.79 6.25 23.85
CA LEU A 492 -1.72 4.92 24.45
C LEU A 492 -0.28 4.66 24.93
N LEU A 493 -0.14 4.30 26.20
CA LEU A 493 1.11 3.93 26.86
C LEU A 493 0.93 2.58 27.53
N GLU A 494 1.41 1.52 26.89
CA GLU A 494 1.51 0.18 27.47
C GLU A 494 2.99 -0.11 27.76
N LEU A 495 3.32 -0.53 28.98
CA LEU A 495 4.67 -0.89 29.36
C LEU A 495 4.88 -2.39 29.18
N LEU A 496 5.74 -2.78 28.24
CA LEU A 496 6.32 -4.11 28.02
C LEU A 496 5.42 -5.32 28.35
N GLY A 497 4.69 -5.78 27.33
CA GLY A 497 4.27 -7.17 27.23
C GLY A 497 2.82 -7.46 27.64
N MET A 498 1.93 -7.45 26.65
CA MET A 498 0.67 -8.23 26.60
C MET A 498 -0.11 -8.30 27.92
N ARG A 499 -0.69 -7.17 28.34
CA ARG A 499 -1.98 -7.19 29.01
C ARG A 499 -3.01 -6.65 28.02
N PRO A 500 -4.13 -7.34 27.77
CA PRO A 500 -5.16 -6.77 26.92
C PRO A 500 -5.74 -5.50 27.59
N PRO A 501 -6.19 -4.50 26.82
CA PRO A 501 -7.15 -3.53 27.34
C PRO A 501 -8.41 -4.28 27.82
N PRO A 502 -9.09 -3.77 28.87
CA PRO A 502 -10.28 -4.41 29.45
C PRO A 502 -11.45 -4.54 28.46
#